data_AF-A0A1W1EB57-F1
#
_entry.id   AF-A0A1W1EB57-F1
#
_cell.length_a   1.000
_cell.length_b   1.000
_cell.length_c   1.000
_cell.angle_alpha   90.00
_cell.angle_beta   90.00
_cell.angle_gamma   90.00
#
_symmetry.space_group_name_H-M   'P 1'
#
loop_
_entity.id
_entity.type
_entity.pdbx_description
1 polymer ?
#
loop_
_entity_poly.entity_id
_entity_poly.type
_entity_poly.pdbx_seq_one_letter_code
_entity_poly.pdbx_strand_id
1 'polypeptide(L)'
;MENIPNCPKCGSEYTYEDGNLYICPECAHEWSKDILADGDTVTVIKDLKVKGSASGIKVGTKIKGIRLVEGNDGHNIDCKVPGVGAIKLKQEFVKKA
;
A
#
# COMPACT_ATOMS: atom_id res chain seq x y z
N MET A 1 -7.19 19.56 13.51
CA MET A 1 -6.80 18.26 14.11
C MET A 1 -6.20 17.44 13.00
N GLU A 2 -4.89 17.58 12.83
CA GLU A 2 -4.12 16.85 11.83
C GLU A 2 -3.88 15.45 12.40
N ASN A 3 -4.39 14.43 11.72
CA ASN A 3 -4.29 13.04 12.16
C ASN A 3 -2.95 12.48 11.65
N ILE A 4 -1.87 12.85 12.32
CA ILE A 4 -0.51 12.40 12.01
C ILE A 4 -0.34 11.00 12.64
N PRO A 5 0.04 9.96 11.87
CA PRO A 5 0.15 8.61 12.41
C PRO A 5 1.27 8.53 13.44
N ASN A 6 1.06 7.72 14.49
CA ASN A 6 2.08 7.45 15.50
C ASN A 6 3.31 6.79 14.84
N CYS A 7 4.48 7.00 15.43
CA CYS A 7 5.70 6.38 14.91
C CYS A 7 5.63 4.84 15.02
N PRO A 8 5.83 4.08 13.93
CA PRO A 8 5.78 2.61 13.97
C PRO A 8 6.94 1.98 14.76
N LYS A 9 8.01 2.73 15.06
CA LYS A 9 9.20 2.23 15.76
C LYS A 9 9.14 2.44 17.27
N CYS A 10 8.64 3.58 17.73
CA CYS A 10 8.60 3.93 19.15
C CYS A 10 7.19 4.24 19.68
N GLY A 11 6.16 4.30 18.83
CA GLY A 11 4.79 4.61 19.22
C GLY A 11 4.54 6.08 19.57
N SER A 12 5.51 6.96 19.37
CA SER A 12 5.37 8.39 19.71
C SER A 12 4.34 9.08 18.82
N GLU A 13 3.51 9.94 19.42
CA GLU A 13 2.47 10.74 18.75
C GLU A 13 3.04 12.04 18.14
N TYR A 14 4.29 12.38 18.47
CA TYR A 14 4.97 13.60 18.00
C TYR A 14 5.64 13.45 16.64
N THR A 15 4.98 12.77 15.71
CA THR A 15 5.46 12.64 14.33
C THR A 15 5.21 13.94 13.59
N TYR A 16 6.17 14.38 12.76
CA TYR A 16 5.98 15.55 11.90
C TYR A 16 6.18 15.16 10.44
N GLU A 17 5.48 15.86 9.56
CA GLU A 17 5.58 15.69 8.12
C GLU A 17 6.60 16.66 7.50
N ASP A 18 7.55 16.13 6.73
CA ASP A 18 8.43 16.89 5.85
C ASP A 18 8.15 16.45 4.40
N GLY A 19 7.18 17.12 3.79
CA GLY A 19 6.74 16.89 2.40
C GLY A 19 6.13 15.51 2.12
N ASN A 20 6.97 14.51 1.80
CA ASN A 20 6.55 13.13 1.52
C ASN A 20 7.00 12.12 2.59
N LEU A 21 7.69 12.60 3.62
CA LEU A 21 8.26 11.80 4.68
C LEU A 21 7.61 12.17 6.01
N TYR A 22 7.40 11.15 6.84
CA TYR A 22 7.13 11.30 8.25
C TYR A 22 8.42 11.06 9.01
N ILE A 23 8.73 11.95 9.93
CA ILE A 23 9.93 11.90 10.73
C ILE A 23 9.53 11.89 12.20
N CYS A 24 10.14 10.98 12.96
CA CYS A 24 9.97 10.93 14.40
C CYS A 24 11.17 11.57 15.11
N PRO A 25 10.98 12.67 15.87
CA PRO A 25 12.07 13.36 16.58
C PRO A 25 12.63 12.55 17.75
N GLU A 26 11.86 11.60 18.30
CA GLU A 26 12.25 10.79 19.46
C GLU A 26 13.24 9.68 19.09
N CYS A 27 13.13 9.12 17.88
CA CYS A 27 13.92 7.96 17.47
C CYS A 27 14.63 8.13 16.12
N ALA A 28 14.54 9.33 15.53
CA ALA A 28 15.06 9.66 14.19
C ALA A 28 14.63 8.67 13.11
N HIS A 29 13.44 8.05 13.26
CA HIS A 29 12.91 7.17 12.24
C HIS A 29 12.19 7.99 11.17
N GLU A 30 12.56 7.74 9.93
CA GLU A 30 12.04 8.42 8.74
C GLU A 30 11.32 7.36 7.88
N TRP A 31 10.06 7.59 7.53
CA TRP A 31 9.30 6.70 6.65
C TRP A 31 8.44 7.50 5.68
N SER A 32 8.21 6.95 4.48
CA SER A 32 7.43 7.66 3.46
C SER A 32 5.93 7.52 3.69
N LYS A 33 5.18 8.59 3.41
CA LYS A 33 3.71 8.56 3.46
C LYS A 33 3.09 7.57 2.47
N ASP A 34 3.80 7.30 1.38
CA ASP A 34 3.40 6.38 0.32
C ASP A 34 3.89 4.94 0.54
N ILE A 35 4.55 4.62 1.66
CA ILE A 35 4.86 3.23 1.97
C ILE A 35 3.53 2.49 2.16
N LEU A 36 3.33 1.48 1.33
CA LEU A 36 2.26 0.50 1.49
C LEU A 36 2.57 -0.33 2.74
N ALA A 37 1.55 -0.54 3.56
CA ALA A 37 1.60 -1.41 4.74
C ALA A 37 0.49 -2.47 4.65
N ASP A 38 0.65 -3.56 5.41
CA ASP A 38 -0.40 -4.56 5.55
C ASP A 38 -1.67 -3.92 6.13
N GLY A 39 -2.81 -4.22 5.53
CA GLY A 39 -4.10 -3.61 5.90
C GLY A 39 -4.41 -2.29 5.18
N ASP A 40 -3.45 -1.71 4.46
CA ASP A 40 -3.64 -0.43 3.78
C ASP A 40 -4.53 -0.58 2.53
N THR A 41 -5.02 0.55 2.03
CA THR A 41 -5.90 0.60 0.86
C THR A 41 -5.13 1.15 -0.33
N VAL A 42 -5.13 0.41 -1.42
CA VAL A 42 -4.43 0.78 -2.65
C VAL A 42 -5.40 0.95 -3.80
N THR A 43 -5.04 1.79 -4.76
CA THR A 43 -5.77 1.97 -6.00
C THR A 43 -4.90 1.55 -7.16
N VAL A 44 -5.47 0.75 -8.06
CA VAL A 44 -4.80 0.31 -9.28
C VAL A 44 -4.67 1.49 -10.25
N ILE A 45 -3.45 1.75 -10.74
CA ILE A 45 -3.17 2.91 -11.61
C ILE A 45 -3.28 2.62 -13.11
N LYS A 46 -3.29 1.35 -13.52
CA LYS A 46 -3.33 0.91 -14.94
C LYS A 46 -4.25 -0.30 -15.09
N ASP A 47 -4.84 -0.48 -16.27
CA ASP A 47 -5.59 -1.70 -16.55
C ASP A 47 -4.66 -2.92 -16.63
N LEU A 48 -5.07 -4.01 -15.99
CA LEU A 48 -4.34 -5.26 -15.92
C LEU A 48 -5.24 -6.38 -16.43
N LYS A 49 -4.82 -7.04 -17.50
CA LYS A 49 -5.50 -8.23 -17.99
C LYS A 49 -4.98 -9.47 -17.26
N VAL A 50 -5.81 -10.05 -16.42
CA VAL A 50 -5.50 -11.27 -15.69
C VAL A 50 -5.71 -12.47 -16.62
N LYS A 51 -4.68 -13.31 -16.79
CA LYS A 51 -4.82 -14.59 -17.50
C LYS A 51 -5.65 -15.54 -16.65
N GLY A 52 -6.78 -16.01 -17.18
CA GLY A 52 -7.69 -16.93 -16.48
C GLY A 52 -8.96 -16.30 -15.89
N SER A 53 -9.14 -14.98 -15.99
CA SER A 53 -10.40 -14.30 -15.66
C SER A 53 -10.95 -13.58 -16.89
N ALA A 54 -12.26 -13.72 -17.16
CA ALA A 54 -12.91 -13.04 -18.27
C ALA A 54 -12.90 -11.50 -18.08
N SER A 55 -12.87 -11.05 -16.83
CA SER A 55 -12.79 -9.63 -16.46
C SER A 55 -11.37 -9.26 -16.03
N GLY A 56 -10.81 -8.22 -16.66
CA GLY A 56 -9.55 -7.59 -16.24
C GLY A 56 -9.77 -6.60 -15.08
N ILE A 57 -8.70 -6.27 -14.37
CA ILE A 57 -8.70 -5.27 -13.30
C ILE A 57 -8.55 -3.90 -13.97
N LYS A 58 -9.52 -3.00 -13.78
CA LYS A 58 -9.50 -1.68 -14.42
C LYS A 58 -8.73 -0.67 -13.55
N VAL A 59 -8.14 0.33 -14.19
CA VAL A 59 -7.63 1.52 -13.49
C VAL A 59 -8.73 2.12 -12.60
N GLY A 60 -8.36 2.54 -11.38
CA GLY A 60 -9.29 3.04 -10.37
C GLY A 60 -9.91 1.97 -9.48
N THR A 61 -9.59 0.67 -9.67
CA THR A 61 -10.03 -0.38 -8.76
C THR A 61 -9.40 -0.17 -7.38
N LYS A 62 -10.24 0.06 -6.36
CA LYS A 62 -9.82 0.26 -4.97
C LYS A 62 -9.81 -1.08 -4.24
N ILE A 63 -8.66 -1.44 -3.67
CA ILE A 63 -8.43 -2.71 -2.99
C ILE A 63 -8.05 -2.40 -1.54
N LYS A 64 -8.89 -2.87 -0.62
CA LYS A 64 -8.73 -2.63 0.83
C LYS A 64 -8.10 -3.84 1.47
N GLY A 65 -7.25 -3.63 2.48
CA GLY A 65 -6.65 -4.72 3.23
C GLY A 65 -5.63 -5.51 2.42
N ILE A 66 -4.72 -4.80 1.75
CA ILE A 66 -3.61 -5.46 1.05
C ILE A 66 -2.64 -6.10 2.04
N ARG A 67 -1.93 -7.12 1.60
CA ARG A 67 -0.88 -7.77 2.38
C ARG A 67 0.42 -7.75 1.61
N LEU A 68 1.48 -7.30 2.25
CA LEU A 68 2.83 -7.33 1.67
C LEU A 68 3.40 -8.73 1.89
N VAL A 69 3.88 -9.32 0.80
CA VAL A 69 4.48 -10.65 0.82
C VAL A 69 5.87 -10.53 0.24
N GLU A 70 6.85 -11.12 0.93
CA GLU A 70 8.24 -11.19 0.49
C GLU A 70 8.41 -12.27 -0.58
N GLY A 71 7.75 -12.07 -1.74
CA GLY A 71 7.86 -12.94 -2.90
C GLY A 71 9.09 -12.61 -3.74
N ASN A 72 9.98 -13.58 -3.93
CA ASN A 72 11.17 -13.48 -4.80
C ASN A 72 10.83 -13.28 -6.30
N ASP A 73 9.56 -13.38 -6.68
CA ASP A 73 9.07 -13.29 -8.07
C ASP A 73 8.67 -11.84 -8.47
N GLY A 74 8.85 -10.87 -7.57
CA GLY A 74 8.46 -9.48 -7.80
C GLY A 74 6.95 -9.21 -7.70
N HIS A 75 6.16 -10.20 -7.27
CA HIS A 75 4.74 -10.05 -6.95
C HIS A 75 4.59 -9.91 -5.42
N ASN A 76 4.86 -8.70 -4.92
CA ASN A 76 5.01 -8.43 -3.50
C ASN A 76 3.71 -8.02 -2.78
N ILE A 77 2.59 -7.89 -3.49
CA ILE A 77 1.32 -7.44 -2.90
C ILE A 77 0.27 -8.50 -3.13
N ASP A 78 -0.15 -9.18 -2.06
CA ASP A 78 -1.30 -10.06 -2.06
C ASP A 78 -2.56 -9.25 -1.74
N CYS A 79 -3.58 -9.38 -2.58
CA CYS A 79 -4.78 -8.59 -2.43
C CYS A 79 -6.01 -9.33 -2.97
N LYS A 80 -7.18 -9.03 -2.41
CA LYS A 80 -8.45 -9.66 -2.82
C LYS A 80 -9.28 -8.67 -3.62
N VAL A 81 -9.39 -8.92 -4.92
CA VAL A 81 -10.15 -8.08 -5.85
C VAL A 81 -11.57 -8.64 -5.98
N PRO A 82 -12.63 -7.83 -5.77
CA PRO A 82 -14.01 -8.27 -5.96
C PRO A 82 -14.25 -8.68 -7.42
N GLY A 83 -14.74 -9.91 -7.64
CA GLY A 83 -15.01 -10.46 -8.98
C GLY A 83 -13.84 -11.20 -9.65
N VAL A 84 -12.61 -11.06 -9.15
CA VAL A 84 -11.43 -11.80 -9.65
C VAL A 84 -10.93 -12.83 -8.62
N GLY A 85 -10.99 -12.50 -7.32
CA GLY A 85 -10.48 -13.36 -6.25
C GLY A 85 -9.18 -12.84 -5.63
N ALA A 86 -8.44 -13.73 -4.96
CA ALA A 86 -7.13 -13.40 -4.41
C ALA A 86 -6.07 -13.41 -5.52
N ILE A 87 -5.36 -12.30 -5.69
CA ILE A 87 -4.35 -12.12 -6.73
C ILE A 87 -3.14 -11.39 -6.15
N LYS A 88 -1.96 -11.76 -6.65
CA LYS A 88 -0.70 -11.09 -6.33
C LYS A 88 -0.38 -10.06 -7.41
N LEU A 89 -0.17 -8.83 -7.00
CA LEU A 89 0.19 -7.69 -7.84
C LEU A 89 1.60 -7.22 -7.49
N LYS A 90 2.21 -6.49 -8.42
CA LYS A 90 3.47 -5.80 -8.20
C LYS A 90 3.19 -4.36 -7.75
N GLN A 91 4.03 -3.85 -6.84
CA GLN A 91 3.87 -2.50 -6.27
C GLN A 91 3.83 -1.39 -7.33
N GLU A 92 4.48 -1.58 -8.48
CA GLU A 92 4.51 -0.57 -9.56
C GLU A 92 3.13 -0.29 -10.21
N PHE A 93 2.14 -1.18 -10.03
CA PHE A 93 0.82 -1.05 -10.65
C PHE A 93 -0.25 -0.53 -9.69
N VAL A 94 0.13 -0.25 -8.44
CA VAL A 94 -0.78 0.24 -7.42
C VAL A 94 -0.18 1.48 -6.76
N LYS A 95 -1.04 2.35 -6.25
CA LYS A 95 -0.65 3.49 -5.42
C LYS A 95 -1.46 3.48 -4.14
N LYS A 96 -0.94 4.09 -3.07
CA LYS A 96 -1.72 4.33 -1.85
C LYS A 96 -2.96 5.20 -2.16
N ALA A 97 -4.10 4.91 -1.54
CA ALA A 97 -5.44 5.40 -1.91
C ALA A 97 -6.18 6.22 -0.85
#